data_AF-A0A7S3UP91-F1
#
_entry.id   AF-A0A7S3UP91-F1
#
_cell.length_a   1.000
_cell.length_b   1.000
_cell.length_c   1.000
_cell.angle_alpha   90.00
_cell.angle_beta   90.00
_cell.angle_gamma   90.00
#
_symmetry.space_group_name_H-M   'P 1'
#
loop_
_entity.id
_entity.type
_entity.pdbx_description
1 polymer ?
#
loop_
_entity_poly.entity_id
_entity_poly.type
_entity_poly.pdbx_seq_one_letter_code
_entity_poly.pdbx_strand_id
1 'polypeptide(L)'
;VDGGLPRNGDAFSAFHLSRPKLGSLWAAGFSFMRCHGERQVPYDPQLPNIFDGEEFSRSARLWTRGYDFYTPHRPVVVHDYNKPKDYNPQGWRNNNQQNKEKDKARSRQRIFDLLEMPEGTSAGKAALGKYGLGDRRSLAQYEAFVGVSLKRREMLENHCGTLQWVPFEEDLEALADFDRPLRFGPSGEFLGGNATTAAAA
;
A
#
# COMPACT_ATOMS: atom_id res chain seq x y z
N VAL A 1 -8.90 -16.64 -3.05
CA VAL A 1 -8.07 -15.48 -3.44
C VAL A 1 -8.58 -14.99 -4.78
N ASP A 2 -8.95 -13.73 -4.87
CA ASP A 2 -9.61 -13.11 -6.01
C ASP A 2 -8.73 -13.11 -7.27
N GLY A 3 -8.92 -14.11 -8.12
CA GLY A 3 -8.23 -14.18 -9.42
C GLY A 3 -6.71 -14.27 -9.34
N GLY A 4 -6.13 -14.68 -8.21
CA GLY A 4 -4.68 -14.87 -8.05
C GLY A 4 -3.88 -13.66 -7.55
N LEU A 5 -4.55 -12.59 -7.11
CA LEU A 5 -3.88 -11.45 -6.47
C LEU A 5 -3.34 -11.80 -5.08
N PRO A 6 -2.21 -11.23 -4.64
CA PRO A 6 -1.73 -11.42 -3.26
C PRO A 6 -2.76 -10.91 -2.25
N ARG A 7 -2.97 -11.66 -1.17
CA ARG A 7 -3.84 -11.26 -0.07
C ARG A 7 -3.03 -11.24 1.22
N ASN A 8 -3.14 -10.15 1.97
CA ASN A 8 -2.63 -10.12 3.33
C ASN A 8 -3.54 -11.00 4.20
N GLY A 9 -2.94 -11.98 4.90
CA GLY A 9 -3.66 -12.83 5.83
C GLY A 9 -4.06 -12.09 7.11
N ASP A 10 -4.66 -12.83 8.04
CA ASP A 10 -5.06 -12.28 9.33
C ASP A 10 -3.85 -11.79 10.13
N ALA A 11 -4.04 -10.68 10.85
CA ALA A 11 -3.01 -10.13 11.71
C ALA A 11 -2.86 -10.97 13.00
N PHE A 12 -1.63 -11.33 13.35
CA PHE A 12 -1.31 -11.93 14.64
C PHE A 12 -0.92 -10.85 15.65
N SER A 13 -1.34 -11.04 16.91
CA SER A 13 -0.93 -10.15 17.99
C SER A 13 0.53 -10.39 18.37
N ALA A 14 1.32 -9.31 18.41
CA ALA A 14 2.65 -9.33 18.98
C ALA A 14 2.59 -8.86 20.44
N PHE A 15 3.09 -9.69 21.36
CA PHE A 15 3.11 -9.40 22.79
C PHE A 15 4.54 -9.13 23.29
N HIS A 16 4.63 -8.48 24.45
CA HIS A 16 5.88 -8.20 25.16
C HIS A 16 6.92 -7.42 24.35
N LEU A 17 6.47 -6.58 23.41
CA LEU A 17 7.34 -5.65 22.69
C LEU A 17 7.66 -4.44 23.58
N SER A 18 8.94 -4.09 23.70
CA SER A 18 9.39 -2.88 24.39
C SER A 18 9.40 -1.63 23.49
N ARG A 19 9.31 -1.82 22.18
CA ARG A 19 9.34 -0.77 21.15
C ARG A 19 8.63 -1.25 19.88
N PRO A 20 8.22 -0.34 18.98
CA PRO A 20 7.62 -0.73 17.71
C PRO A 20 8.51 -1.73 16.97
N LYS A 21 7.87 -2.67 16.27
CA LYS A 21 8.57 -3.73 15.55
C LYS A 21 8.33 -3.57 14.06
N LEU A 22 9.38 -3.73 13.26
CA LEU A 22 9.30 -3.70 11.80
C LEU A 22 8.34 -4.79 11.32
N GLY A 23 7.45 -4.41 10.42
CA GLY A 23 6.49 -5.28 9.75
C GLY A 23 6.74 -5.31 8.24
N SER A 24 6.33 -6.40 7.59
CA SER A 24 6.51 -6.59 6.15
C SER A 24 5.32 -6.10 5.32
N LEU A 25 4.15 -5.94 5.93
CA LEU A 25 2.89 -5.63 5.27
C LEU A 25 2.22 -4.40 5.91
N TRP A 26 1.49 -3.65 5.10
CA TRP A 26 0.64 -2.55 5.54
C TRP A 26 -0.82 -2.99 5.61
N ALA A 27 -1.55 -2.51 6.63
CA ALA A 27 -2.96 -2.82 6.86
C ALA A 27 -3.85 -1.65 6.43
N ALA A 28 -4.79 -1.91 5.52
CA ALA A 28 -5.74 -0.90 5.05
C ALA A 28 -6.79 -0.54 6.11
N GLY A 29 -7.21 -1.52 6.90
CA GLY A 29 -8.29 -1.32 7.88
C GLY A 29 -7.91 -0.39 9.02
N PHE A 30 -6.63 -0.34 9.41
CA PHE A 30 -6.15 0.51 10.49
C PHE A 30 -4.66 0.78 10.36
N SER A 31 -4.31 1.98 9.88
CA SER A 31 -2.93 2.45 9.80
C SER A 31 -2.90 3.98 9.92
N PHE A 32 -1.74 4.51 10.29
CA PHE A 32 -1.49 5.94 10.37
C PHE A 32 -0.09 6.23 9.83
N MET A 33 0.02 7.35 9.12
CA MET A 33 1.28 7.86 8.61
C MET A 33 1.17 9.37 8.45
N ARG A 34 2.30 10.06 8.30
CA ARG A 34 2.30 11.49 7.98
C ARG A 34 1.59 11.73 6.64
N CYS A 35 0.90 12.86 6.51
CA CYS A 35 0.11 13.19 5.30
C CYS A 35 0.91 13.18 3.99
N HIS A 36 2.24 13.29 4.03
CA HIS A 36 3.06 13.17 2.82
C HIS A 36 2.99 11.76 2.20
N GLY A 37 2.81 10.70 3.00
CA GLY A 37 2.65 9.33 2.51
C GLY A 37 1.41 9.17 1.63
N GLU A 38 0.28 9.73 2.06
CA GLU A 38 -0.96 9.73 1.27
C GLU A 38 -0.83 10.54 -0.03
N ARG A 39 -0.08 11.64 0.00
CA ARG A 39 0.14 12.49 -1.18
C ARG A 39 1.08 11.84 -2.20
N GLN A 40 2.10 11.13 -1.73
CA GLN A 40 3.06 10.42 -2.59
C GLN A 40 2.53 9.08 -3.09
N VAL A 41 1.69 8.42 -2.31
CA VAL A 41 1.08 7.12 -2.64
C VAL A 41 -0.44 7.21 -2.56
N PRO A 42 -1.07 8.02 -3.42
CA PRO A 42 -2.52 8.14 -3.43
C PRO A 42 -3.16 6.80 -3.80
N TYR A 43 -4.37 6.56 -3.29
CA TYR A 43 -5.19 5.46 -3.81
C TYR A 43 -5.38 5.61 -5.32
N ASP A 44 -5.29 4.49 -6.02
CA ASP A 44 -5.45 4.49 -7.47
C ASP A 44 -6.96 4.45 -7.81
N PRO A 45 -7.51 5.50 -8.43
CA PRO A 45 -8.93 5.56 -8.76
C PRO A 45 -9.32 4.55 -9.86
N GLN A 46 -8.36 3.91 -10.52
CA GLN A 46 -8.58 2.87 -11.53
C GLN A 46 -8.63 1.45 -10.92
N LEU A 47 -8.78 1.33 -9.59
CA LEU A 47 -8.97 0.06 -8.89
C LEU A 47 -10.38 -0.15 -8.28
N PRO A 48 -11.50 0.17 -8.98
CA PRO A 48 -12.84 -0.08 -8.44
C PRO A 48 -13.13 -1.58 -8.21
N ASN A 49 -13.88 -1.88 -7.15
CA ASN A 49 -14.40 -3.21 -6.83
C ASN A 49 -13.32 -4.29 -6.54
N ILE A 50 -12.10 -3.89 -6.16
CA ILE A 50 -11.07 -4.80 -5.67
C ILE A 50 -11.01 -4.80 -4.14
N PHE A 51 -10.80 -6.00 -3.59
CA PHE A 51 -10.59 -6.21 -2.15
C PHE A 51 -9.41 -7.13 -1.84
N ASP A 52 -9.11 -8.15 -2.66
CA ASP A 52 -7.82 -8.84 -2.51
C ASP A 52 -6.80 -8.11 -3.41
N GLY A 53 -5.64 -7.75 -2.86
CA GLY A 53 -4.52 -7.17 -3.61
C GLY A 53 -4.34 -5.66 -3.50
N GLU A 54 -5.35 -4.90 -3.04
CA GLU A 54 -5.20 -3.47 -2.75
C GLU A 54 -4.22 -3.21 -1.61
N GLU A 55 -4.24 -4.03 -0.56
CA GLU A 55 -3.31 -3.90 0.57
C GLU A 55 -1.88 -4.17 0.15
N PHE A 56 -1.62 -5.31 -0.51
CA PHE A 56 -0.28 -5.68 -0.94
C PHE A 56 0.26 -4.71 -2.00
N SER A 57 -0.55 -4.32 -2.98
CA SER A 57 -0.15 -3.36 -4.01
C SER A 57 0.17 -1.98 -3.44
N ARG A 58 -0.61 -1.49 -2.48
CA ARG A 58 -0.32 -0.24 -1.78
C ARG A 58 0.91 -0.35 -0.89
N SER A 59 1.09 -1.49 -0.21
CA SER A 59 2.29 -1.78 0.57
C SER A 59 3.55 -1.72 -0.31
N ALA A 60 3.54 -2.37 -1.48
CA ALA A 60 4.65 -2.34 -2.43
C ALA A 60 4.97 -0.91 -2.89
N ARG A 61 3.93 -0.11 -3.21
CA ARG A 61 4.11 1.28 -3.65
C ARG A 61 4.67 2.20 -2.56
N LEU A 62 4.26 2.01 -1.30
CA LEU A 62 4.81 2.71 -0.14
C LEU A 62 6.27 2.28 0.09
N TRP A 63 6.53 0.98 0.17
CA TRP A 63 7.84 0.46 0.51
C TRP A 63 8.91 0.82 -0.52
N THR A 64 8.59 0.73 -1.81
CA THR A 64 9.48 1.13 -2.92
C THR A 64 9.73 2.64 -2.98
N ARG A 65 8.94 3.46 -2.27
CA ARG A 65 9.17 4.91 -2.08
C ARG A 65 9.87 5.25 -0.76
N GLY A 66 10.36 4.26 -0.03
CA GLY A 66 11.15 4.48 1.18
C GLY A 66 10.34 4.50 2.48
N TYR A 67 9.07 4.12 2.47
CA TYR A 67 8.28 3.99 3.69
C TYR A 67 8.49 2.62 4.34
N ASP A 68 8.60 2.59 5.66
CA ASP A 68 8.68 1.35 6.43
C ASP A 68 7.42 1.16 7.28
N PHE A 69 7.04 -0.10 7.49
CA PHE A 69 5.86 -0.46 8.26
C PHE A 69 6.28 -0.90 9.66
N TYR A 70 5.58 -0.40 10.68
CA TYR A 70 5.84 -0.81 12.05
C TYR A 70 4.52 -1.15 12.74
N THR A 71 4.51 -2.25 13.45
CA THR A 71 3.44 -2.54 14.42
C THR A 71 3.74 -1.78 15.73
N PRO A 72 2.73 -1.17 16.37
CA PRO A 72 2.93 -0.58 17.69
C PRO A 72 3.39 -1.64 18.69
N HIS A 73 4.15 -1.19 19.70
CA HIS A 73 4.62 -2.06 20.78
C HIS A 73 3.48 -2.60 21.68
N ARG A 74 2.29 -2.01 21.58
CA ARG A 74 1.08 -2.42 22.30
C ARG A 74 -0.11 -2.43 21.33
N PRO A 75 -0.93 -3.49 21.32
CA PRO A 75 -2.18 -3.48 20.58
C PRO A 75 -3.13 -2.45 21.21
N VAL A 76 -3.62 -1.52 20.40
CA VAL A 76 -4.55 -0.46 20.83
C VAL A 76 -5.97 -0.69 20.33
N VAL A 77 -6.10 -1.40 19.20
CA VAL A 77 -7.35 -1.74 18.54
C VAL A 77 -7.23 -3.17 18.05
N VAL A 78 -8.30 -3.94 18.18
CA VAL A 78 -8.40 -5.32 17.68
C VAL A 78 -9.57 -5.42 16.70
N HIS A 79 -9.38 -6.19 15.63
CA HIS A 79 -10.44 -6.54 14.69
C HIS A 79 -10.86 -7.99 14.95
N ASP A 80 -12.16 -8.22 15.15
CA ASP A 80 -12.72 -9.58 15.25
C ASP A 80 -12.95 -10.15 13.84
N TYR A 81 -12.09 -11.07 13.42
CA TYR A 81 -12.20 -11.74 12.11
C TYR A 81 -13.19 -12.92 12.13
N ASN A 82 -13.67 -13.35 13.30
CA ASN A 82 -14.48 -14.56 13.46
C ASN A 82 -16.00 -14.30 13.41
N LYS A 83 -16.44 -13.04 13.48
CA LYS A 83 -17.86 -12.72 13.33
C LYS A 83 -18.23 -12.53 11.86
N PRO A 84 -19.25 -13.23 11.34
CA PRO A 84 -19.77 -12.93 10.02
C PRO A 84 -20.20 -11.46 9.98
N LYS A 85 -19.82 -10.76 8.91
CA LYS A 85 -20.27 -9.40 8.63
C LYS A 85 -21.74 -9.46 8.20
N ASP A 86 -22.64 -9.82 9.12
CA ASP A 86 -24.09 -9.86 8.89
C ASP A 86 -24.67 -8.46 8.62
N TYR A 87 -23.87 -7.42 8.84
CA TYR A 87 -24.24 -6.04 8.61
C TYR A 87 -23.43 -5.47 7.44
N ASN A 88 -24.04 -5.45 6.26
CA ASN A 88 -23.67 -4.54 5.19
C ASN A 88 -24.68 -3.36 5.17
N PRO A 89 -24.52 -2.34 6.03
CA PRO A 89 -25.49 -1.25 6.15
C PRO A 89 -25.58 -0.32 4.95
N GLN A 90 -24.66 -0.43 3.99
CA GLN A 90 -24.58 0.51 2.90
C GLN A 90 -24.47 -0.26 1.59
N GLY A 91 -25.55 -0.28 0.81
CA GLY A 91 -25.69 0.45 -0.45
C GLY A 91 -24.55 0.54 -1.48
N TRP A 92 -23.34 0.03 -1.26
CA TRP A 92 -22.26 -0.03 -2.28
C TRP A 92 -22.58 -1.05 -3.39
N ARG A 93 -23.75 -1.71 -3.30
CA ARG A 93 -24.33 -2.49 -4.37
C ARG A 93 -24.96 -1.57 -5.41
N ASN A 94 -24.14 -1.00 -6.29
CA ASN A 94 -24.65 -0.51 -7.57
C ASN A 94 -25.28 -1.71 -8.33
N ASN A 95 -26.52 -1.61 -8.80
CA ASN A 95 -27.30 -2.75 -9.31
C ASN A 95 -26.84 -3.30 -10.68
N ASN A 96 -25.76 -2.76 -11.26
CA ASN A 96 -25.21 -3.25 -12.53
C ASN A 96 -24.01 -4.19 -12.29
N GLN A 97 -24.32 -5.46 -12.04
CA GLN A 97 -23.33 -6.49 -11.73
C GLN A 97 -22.32 -6.72 -12.88
N GLN A 98 -22.74 -6.57 -14.15
CA GLN A 98 -21.85 -6.76 -15.29
C GLN A 98 -20.76 -5.69 -15.40
N ASN A 99 -21.09 -4.43 -15.12
CA ASN A 99 -20.08 -3.37 -15.10
C ASN A 99 -19.06 -3.60 -13.98
N LYS A 100 -19.50 -4.11 -12.81
CA LYS A 100 -18.60 -4.41 -11.70
C LYS A 100 -17.57 -5.48 -12.04
N GLU A 101 -17.96 -6.59 -12.67
CA GLU A 101 -17.00 -7.64 -13.02
C GLU A 101 -15.98 -7.16 -14.06
N LYS A 102 -16.42 -6.36 -15.04
CA LYS A 102 -15.49 -5.74 -16.01
C LYS A 102 -14.53 -4.77 -15.33
N ASP A 103 -15.05 -3.91 -14.47
CA ASP A 103 -14.26 -2.94 -13.70
C ASP A 103 -13.24 -3.65 -12.79
N LYS A 104 -13.67 -4.73 -12.14
CA LYS A 104 -12.85 -5.57 -11.27
C LYS A 104 -11.76 -6.29 -12.06
N ALA A 105 -12.07 -6.85 -13.23
CA ALA A 105 -11.09 -7.48 -14.10
C ALA A 105 -10.03 -6.48 -14.59
N ARG A 106 -10.41 -5.25 -14.95
CA ARG A 106 -9.45 -4.18 -15.28
C ARG A 106 -8.59 -3.79 -14.09
N SER A 107 -9.18 -3.67 -12.92
CA SER A 107 -8.47 -3.36 -11.67
C SER A 107 -7.45 -4.44 -11.32
N ARG A 108 -7.83 -5.72 -11.46
CA ARG A 108 -6.93 -6.86 -11.28
C ARG A 108 -5.77 -6.82 -12.27
N GLN A 109 -6.05 -6.60 -13.55
CA GLN A 109 -5.01 -6.49 -14.58
C GLN A 109 -4.01 -5.38 -14.22
N ARG A 110 -4.52 -4.22 -13.78
CA ARG A 110 -3.69 -3.09 -13.36
C ARG A 110 -2.79 -3.42 -12.17
N ILE A 111 -3.25 -4.25 -11.22
CA ILE A 111 -2.40 -4.74 -10.13
C ILE A 111 -1.37 -5.75 -10.63
N PHE A 112 -1.72 -6.63 -11.59
CA PHE A 112 -0.74 -7.51 -12.22
C PHE A 112 0.37 -6.73 -12.93
N ASP A 113 0.01 -5.66 -13.63
CA ASP A 113 0.96 -4.75 -14.27
C ASP A 113 1.88 -4.06 -13.24
N LEU A 114 1.30 -3.57 -12.12
CA LEU A 114 2.03 -2.91 -11.04
C LEU A 114 3.00 -3.84 -10.29
N LEU A 115 2.55 -5.06 -10.00
CA LEU A 115 3.31 -6.07 -9.25
C LEU A 115 4.13 -6.98 -10.16
N GLU A 116 4.23 -6.67 -11.45
CA GLU A 116 5.03 -7.42 -12.43
C GLU A 116 4.74 -8.93 -12.40
N MET A 117 3.47 -9.27 -12.16
CA MET A 117 2.99 -10.65 -12.10
C MET A 117 2.95 -11.26 -13.51
N PRO A 118 2.87 -12.60 -13.65
CA PRO A 118 2.93 -13.26 -14.97
C PRO A 118 1.90 -12.76 -15.99
N GLU A 119 0.72 -12.35 -15.53
CA GLU A 119 -0.34 -11.76 -16.36
C GLU A 119 -0.16 -10.26 -16.65
N GLY A 120 0.79 -9.61 -15.99
CA GLY A 120 1.11 -8.21 -16.18
C GLY A 120 1.76 -7.95 -17.53
N THR A 121 1.70 -6.71 -17.98
CA THR A 121 2.22 -6.26 -19.27
C THR A 121 3.13 -5.04 -19.09
N SER A 122 4.20 -4.96 -19.88
CA SER A 122 5.11 -3.79 -19.84
C SER A 122 4.39 -2.49 -20.22
N ALA A 123 3.42 -2.56 -21.14
CA ALA A 123 2.59 -1.42 -21.52
C ALA A 123 1.68 -0.96 -20.37
N GLY A 124 1.04 -1.90 -19.67
CA GLY A 124 0.23 -1.59 -18.49
C GLY A 124 1.07 -0.99 -17.37
N LYS A 125 2.28 -1.52 -17.12
CA LYS A 125 3.23 -0.98 -16.14
C LYS A 125 3.61 0.47 -16.47
N ALA A 126 3.93 0.76 -17.74
CA ALA A 126 4.23 2.11 -18.20
C ALA A 126 3.04 3.07 -18.05
N ALA A 127 1.80 2.57 -18.18
CA ALA A 127 0.58 3.35 -18.04
C ALA A 127 0.17 3.63 -16.57
N LEU A 128 0.92 3.17 -15.57
CA LEU A 128 0.61 3.43 -14.16
C LEU A 128 0.83 4.89 -13.75
N GLY A 129 1.79 5.57 -14.40
CA GLY A 129 2.19 6.94 -14.04
C GLY A 129 2.54 7.06 -12.56
N LYS A 130 1.98 8.07 -11.87
CA LYS A 130 2.19 8.30 -10.42
C LYS A 130 1.71 7.15 -9.52
N TYR A 131 0.90 6.22 -10.04
CA TYR A 131 0.42 5.05 -9.30
C TYR A 131 1.36 3.84 -9.43
N GLY A 132 2.48 3.97 -10.12
CA GLY A 132 3.52 2.94 -10.21
C GLY A 132 4.29 2.74 -8.91
N LEU A 133 5.32 1.90 -8.96
CA LEU A 133 6.29 1.72 -7.88
C LEU A 133 7.20 2.95 -7.72
N GLY A 134 7.88 3.04 -6.58
CA GLY A 134 8.94 4.02 -6.34
C GLY A 134 10.30 3.57 -6.84
N ASP A 135 11.30 4.41 -6.57
CA ASP A 135 12.68 4.30 -7.02
C ASP A 135 13.68 4.07 -5.87
N ARG A 136 13.23 4.14 -4.61
CA ARG A 136 14.09 3.98 -3.44
C ARG A 136 14.50 2.55 -3.21
N ARG A 137 13.58 1.62 -3.47
CA ARG A 137 13.81 0.18 -3.38
C ARG A 137 13.06 -0.51 -4.51
N SER A 138 13.58 -1.62 -5.00
CA SER A 138 12.97 -2.37 -6.10
C SER A 138 11.87 -3.32 -5.62
N LEU A 139 11.00 -3.74 -6.54
CA LEU A 139 10.00 -4.78 -6.26
C LEU A 139 10.65 -6.10 -5.84
N ALA A 140 11.78 -6.47 -6.45
CA ALA A 140 12.51 -7.69 -6.11
C ALA A 140 13.05 -7.65 -4.67
N GLN A 141 13.52 -6.48 -4.21
CA GLN A 141 13.88 -6.29 -2.80
C GLN A 141 12.65 -6.41 -1.89
N TYR A 142 11.47 -5.95 -2.33
CA TYR A 142 10.24 -6.11 -1.56
C TYR A 142 9.78 -7.57 -1.48
N GLU A 143 9.84 -8.33 -2.59
CA GLU A 143 9.58 -9.77 -2.60
C GLU A 143 10.48 -10.51 -1.61
N ALA A 144 11.78 -10.21 -1.61
CA ALA A 144 12.73 -10.78 -0.66
C ALA A 144 12.46 -10.33 0.79
N PHE A 145 12.13 -9.06 1.00
CA PHE A 145 11.81 -8.51 2.33
C PHE A 145 10.56 -9.16 2.94
N VAL A 146 9.52 -9.39 2.13
CA VAL A 146 8.27 -10.02 2.59
C VAL A 146 8.40 -11.55 2.64
N GLY A 147 9.27 -12.15 1.82
CA GLY A 147 9.48 -13.60 1.73
C GLY A 147 8.52 -14.27 0.76
N VAL A 148 8.22 -13.65 -0.38
CA VAL A 148 7.24 -14.15 -1.39
C VAL A 148 7.81 -14.19 -2.79
N SER A 149 7.19 -14.99 -3.66
CA SER A 149 7.34 -14.90 -5.11
C SER A 149 6.00 -14.57 -5.74
N LEU A 150 5.88 -13.37 -6.30
CA LEU A 150 4.72 -12.91 -7.07
C LEU A 150 4.60 -13.69 -8.38
N LYS A 151 5.73 -14.05 -8.99
CA LYS A 151 5.79 -14.88 -10.19
C LYS A 151 5.25 -16.29 -9.96
N ARG A 152 5.65 -16.94 -8.86
CA ARG A 152 5.21 -18.30 -8.51
C ARG A 152 3.92 -18.34 -7.69
N ARG A 153 3.52 -17.21 -7.11
CA ARG A 153 2.38 -17.07 -6.18
C ARG A 153 2.55 -17.91 -4.92
N GLU A 154 3.75 -17.88 -4.36
CA GLU A 154 4.15 -18.72 -3.24
C GLU A 154 4.80 -17.88 -2.14
N MET A 155 4.62 -18.30 -0.90
CA MET A 155 5.48 -17.89 0.22
C MET A 155 6.80 -18.66 0.08
N LEU A 156 7.92 -17.95 0.06
CA LEU A 156 9.26 -18.54 0.02
C LEU A 156 9.80 -18.75 1.43
N GLU A 157 9.66 -17.72 2.26
CA GLU A 157 10.21 -17.68 3.61
C GLU A 157 9.22 -16.96 4.53
N ASN A 158 9.22 -17.34 5.81
CA ASN A 158 8.45 -16.63 6.82
C ASN A 158 9.40 -15.80 7.68
N HIS A 159 9.42 -14.48 7.45
CA HIS A 159 10.24 -13.54 8.21
C HIS A 159 9.56 -13.01 9.48
N CYS A 160 8.46 -13.63 9.93
CA CYS A 160 7.77 -13.20 11.14
C CYS A 160 8.75 -13.13 12.31
N GLY A 161 8.93 -11.91 12.83
CA GLY A 161 9.79 -11.65 13.97
C GLY A 161 11.29 -11.48 13.66
N THR A 162 11.75 -11.80 12.45
CA THR A 162 13.16 -11.80 12.01
C THR A 162 13.46 -10.83 10.87
N LEU A 163 12.48 -10.00 10.47
CA LEU A 163 12.64 -8.98 9.43
C LEU A 163 13.86 -8.09 9.68
N GLN A 164 14.68 -7.94 8.65
CA GLN A 164 15.81 -7.00 8.61
C GLN A 164 15.41 -5.76 7.82
N TRP A 165 15.78 -4.59 8.34
CA TRP A 165 15.57 -3.33 7.64
C TRP A 165 16.44 -3.27 6.38
N VAL A 166 15.86 -2.78 5.28
CA VAL A 166 16.54 -2.70 3.99
C VAL A 166 16.88 -1.22 3.71
N PRO A 167 18.17 -0.85 3.68
CA PRO A 167 18.57 0.53 3.41
C PRO A 167 18.28 0.95 1.98
N PHE A 168 18.19 2.27 1.78
CA PHE A 168 18.14 2.93 0.48
C PHE A 168 18.82 4.29 0.58
N GLU A 169 19.24 4.85 -0.55
CA GLU A 169 19.82 6.19 -0.58
C GLU A 169 18.71 7.25 -0.45
N GLU A 170 18.84 8.08 0.58
CA GLU A 170 17.95 9.22 0.80
C GLU A 170 18.39 10.39 -0.08
N ASP A 171 17.42 10.98 -0.76
CA ASP A 171 17.60 12.28 -1.40
C ASP A 171 17.21 13.33 -0.38
N LEU A 172 18.24 13.89 0.28
CA LEU A 172 18.06 14.85 1.35
C LEU A 172 17.47 16.18 0.85
N GLU A 173 17.65 16.53 -0.43
CA GLU A 173 17.05 17.73 -1.01
C GLU A 173 15.55 17.56 -1.22
N ALA A 174 15.13 16.37 -1.70
CA ALA A 174 13.72 16.02 -1.78
C ALA A 174 13.05 16.07 -0.40
N LEU A 175 13.67 15.47 0.63
CA LEU A 175 13.15 15.47 2.01
C LEU A 175 13.02 16.89 2.60
N ALA A 176 14.00 17.77 2.36
CA ALA A 176 13.99 19.15 2.86
C ALA A 176 12.83 19.97 2.31
N ASP A 177 12.38 19.67 1.08
CA ASP A 177 11.23 20.34 0.48
C ASP A 177 9.90 19.78 1.03
N PHE A 178 9.86 18.54 1.52
CA PHE A 178 8.67 17.88 2.09
C PHE A 178 8.42 18.15 3.57
N ASP A 179 9.47 18.37 4.37
CA ASP A 179 9.36 18.71 5.80
C ASP A 179 9.01 20.19 6.03
N ARG A 180 8.77 20.98 4.97
CA ARG A 180 8.16 22.31 5.11
C ARG A 180 6.75 22.16 5.69
N PRO A 181 6.50 22.65 6.93
CA PRO A 181 5.18 22.56 7.52
C PRO A 181 4.18 23.30 6.65
N LEU A 182 3.00 22.68 6.45
CA LEU A 182 1.85 23.37 5.86
C LEU A 182 1.54 24.57 6.76
N ARG A 183 1.67 25.78 6.21
CA ARG A 183 1.35 27.00 6.93
C ARG A 183 -0.12 27.29 6.71
N PHE A 184 -0.85 27.48 7.80
CA PHE A 184 -2.24 27.92 7.76
C PHE A 184 -2.35 29.26 8.49
N GLY A 185 -3.20 30.13 7.97
CA GLY A 185 -3.50 31.41 8.56
C GLY A 185 -4.43 31.28 9.75
N PRO A 186 -4.65 32.37 10.50
CA PRO A 186 -5.50 32.39 11.68
C PRO A 186 -6.97 32.01 11.39
N SER A 187 -7.41 32.12 10.14
CA SER A 187 -8.74 31.67 9.66
C SER A 187 -8.71 30.32 8.93
N GLY A 188 -7.59 29.60 8.98
CA GLY A 188 -7.45 28.28 8.35
C GLY A 188 -7.14 28.31 6.85
N GLU A 189 -6.93 29.47 6.23
CA GLU A 189 -6.47 29.54 4.84
C GLU A 189 -5.06 28.96 4.68
N PHE A 190 -4.81 28.28 3.56
CA PHE A 190 -3.50 27.74 3.26
C PHE A 190 -2.53 28.86 2.84
N LEU A 191 -1.48 29.08 3.63
CA LEU A 191 -0.46 30.13 3.45
C LEU A 191 0.82 29.62 2.77
N GLY A 192 0.84 28.36 2.32
CA GLY A 192 1.97 27.76 1.61
C GLY A 192 2.76 26.73 2.42
N GLY A 193 3.71 26.10 1.73
CA GLY A 193 4.29 24.79 2.08
C GLY A 193 4.14 23.88 0.86
N ASN A 194 5.00 22.87 0.68
CA ASN A 194 4.92 22.05 -0.52
C ASN A 194 3.67 21.17 -0.52
N ALA A 195 2.65 21.67 -1.20
CA ALA A 195 1.66 20.89 -1.94
C ALA A 195 2.04 20.94 -3.43
N THR A 196 3.27 20.55 -3.77
CA THR A 196 3.68 20.50 -5.18
C THR A 196 3.08 19.26 -5.84
N THR A 197 2.03 19.51 -6.61
CA THR A 197 1.71 18.79 -7.83
C THR A 197 2.99 18.57 -8.63
N ALA A 198 3.42 17.32 -8.79
CA ALA A 198 4.38 16.96 -9.82
C ALA A 198 3.70 17.23 -11.18
N ALA A 199 3.97 18.42 -11.72
CA ALA A 199 3.82 18.70 -13.13
C ALA A 199 4.89 17.90 -13.86
N ALA A 200 4.47 17.28 -14.96
CA ALA A 200 5.31 16.50 -15.84
C ALA A 200 6.51 17.31 -16.35
N ALA A 201 7.67 16.65 -16.40
CA ALA A 201 8.74 16.89 -17.37
C ALA A 201 9.27 15.52 -17.77
#